data_AF-A0A955LK56-F1
#
_entry.id   AF-A0A955LK56-F1
#
_cell.length_a   1.000
_cell.length_b   1.000
_cell.length_c   1.000
_cell.angle_alpha   90.00
_cell.angle_beta   90.00
_cell.angle_gamma   90.00
#
_symmetry.space_group_name_H-M   'P 1'
#
loop_
_entity.id
_entity.type
_entity.pdbx_description
1 polymer ?
#
loop_
_entity_poly.entity_id
_entity_poly.type
_entity_poly.pdbx_seq_one_letter_code
_entity_poly.pdbx_strand_id
1 'polypeptide(L)'
;MLRFKSFIKRHRLFVVLLSIVLFFVFLFELLSWVCLPGFKNRVYTQLPTCYDLIKYSISTEAALNYGWGSNPSDPSASEFVDVENVLASGNVYYIGRNVLHANGRACYPYVFIADDMPTMATRYVEAHEAFHILGVRSETQANYKAALIEPLGMVQVVFISVFGNLKLVDLPCRLGVSWLLFKAYFLWGL
;
A
#
# COMPACT_ATOMS: atom_id res chain seq x y z
N MET A 1 -34.96 36.19 19.99
CA MET A 1 -33.56 36.66 20.16
C MET A 1 -32.55 35.55 20.51
N LEU A 2 -32.87 34.59 21.39
CA LEU A 2 -31.95 33.48 21.79
C LEU A 2 -31.60 32.50 20.65
N ARG A 3 -32.56 32.15 19.77
CA ARG A 3 -32.32 31.26 18.61
C ARG A 3 -31.32 31.84 17.59
N PHE A 4 -31.31 33.16 17.41
CA PHE A 4 -30.44 33.85 16.44
C PHE A 4 -28.98 33.88 16.90
N LYS A 5 -28.73 34.10 18.20
CA LYS A 5 -27.37 34.02 18.78
C LYS A 5 -26.80 32.59 18.74
N SER A 6 -27.65 31.56 18.92
CA SER A 6 -27.25 30.15 18.76
C SER A 6 -26.87 29.81 17.32
N PHE A 7 -27.64 30.30 16.33
CA PHE A 7 -27.37 30.09 14.91
C PHE A 7 -26.02 30.71 14.48
N ILE A 8 -25.76 31.95 14.88
CA ILE A 8 -24.50 32.64 14.59
C ILE A 8 -23.29 31.92 15.22
N LYS A 9 -23.42 31.42 16.45
CA LYS A 9 -22.35 30.63 17.09
C LYS A 9 -22.06 29.32 16.36
N ARG A 10 -23.10 28.60 15.91
CA ARG A 10 -22.93 27.36 15.13
C ARG A 10 -22.29 27.60 13.77
N HIS A 11 -22.67 28.68 13.07
CA HIS A 11 -22.03 29.07 11.81
C HIS A 11 -20.56 29.47 11.99
N ARG A 12 -20.23 30.24 13.04
CA ARG A 12 -18.83 30.59 13.32
C ARG A 12 -17.98 29.35 13.62
N LEU A 13 -18.50 28.43 14.43
CA LEU A 13 -17.82 27.17 14.72
C LEU A 13 -17.60 26.34 13.46
N PHE A 14 -18.63 26.22 12.62
CA PHE A 14 -18.53 25.49 11.35
C PHE A 14 -17.47 26.10 10.42
N VAL A 15 -17.46 27.43 10.25
CA VAL A 15 -16.46 28.12 9.43
C VAL A 15 -15.05 27.92 9.98
N VAL A 16 -14.86 28.00 11.30
CA VAL A 16 -13.56 27.75 11.93
C VAL A 16 -13.09 26.32 11.67
N LEU A 17 -13.96 25.33 11.87
CA LEU A 17 -13.62 23.92 11.62
C LEU A 17 -13.29 23.68 10.14
N LEU A 18 -14.08 24.23 9.22
CA LEU A 18 -13.83 24.10 7.79
C LEU A 18 -12.50 24.75 7.40
N SER A 19 -12.19 25.94 7.90
CA SER A 19 -10.91 26.61 7.65
C SER A 19 -9.72 25.81 8.18
N ILE A 20 -9.86 25.17 9.34
CA ILE A 20 -8.81 24.28 9.89
C ILE A 20 -8.60 23.09 8.97
N VAL A 21 -9.67 22.43 8.51
CA VAL A 21 -9.57 21.29 7.59
C VAL A 21 -8.91 21.71 6.27
N LEU A 22 -9.35 22.81 5.67
CA LEU A 22 -8.78 23.33 4.42
C LEU A 22 -7.31 23.71 4.57
N PHE A 23 -6.92 24.30 5.71
CA PHE A 23 -5.53 24.61 6.01
C PHE A 23 -4.67 23.34 6.04
N PHE A 24 -5.11 22.27 6.71
CA PHE A 24 -4.37 21.01 6.75
C PHE A 24 -4.30 20.34 5.37
N VAL A 25 -5.38 20.33 4.60
CA VAL A 25 -5.37 19.80 3.22
C VAL A 25 -4.36 20.56 2.37
N PHE A 26 -4.37 21.90 2.41
CA PHE A 26 -3.42 22.72 1.67
C PHE A 26 -1.97 22.49 2.14
N LEU A 27 -1.74 22.41 3.45
CA LEU A 27 -0.42 22.13 4.02
C LEU A 27 0.11 20.77 3.56
N PHE A 28 -0.72 19.73 3.58
CA PHE A 28 -0.32 18.40 3.13
C PHE A 28 -0.05 18.35 1.63
N GLU A 29 -0.78 19.11 0.82
CA GLU A 29 -0.45 19.24 -0.60
C GLU A 29 0.86 19.97 -0.85
N LEU A 30 1.13 21.03 -0.11
CA LEU A 30 2.40 21.73 -0.22
C LEU A 30 3.57 20.81 0.17
N LEU A 31 3.41 20.09 1.28
CA LEU A 31 4.42 19.13 1.76
C LEU A 31 4.61 17.97 0.78
N SER A 32 3.54 17.48 0.14
CA SER A 32 3.64 16.43 -0.87
C SER A 32 4.52 16.86 -2.03
N TRP A 33 4.29 18.08 -2.55
CA TRP A 33 5.04 18.66 -3.66
C TRP A 33 6.51 18.92 -3.33
N VAL A 34 6.79 19.51 -2.18
CA VAL A 34 8.16 19.84 -1.76
C VAL A 34 9.00 18.58 -1.53
N CYS A 35 8.38 17.51 -1.01
CA CYS A 35 9.08 16.28 -0.66
C CYS A 35 9.03 15.19 -1.76
N LEU A 36 8.23 15.38 -2.81
CA LEU A 36 8.02 14.45 -3.94
C LEU A 36 9.31 14.02 -4.68
N PRO A 37 10.27 14.92 -4.97
CA PRO A 37 11.50 14.55 -5.68
C PRO A 37 12.38 13.56 -4.92
N GLY A 38 12.39 13.64 -3.58
CA GLY A 38 13.12 12.73 -2.71
C GLY A 38 12.44 11.38 -2.50
N PHE A 39 11.15 11.27 -2.85
CA PHE A 39 10.31 10.09 -2.64
C PHE A 39 10.31 9.16 -3.86
N LYS A 40 10.10 9.69 -5.08
CA LYS A 40 10.17 8.89 -6.32
C LYS A 40 11.50 8.14 -6.45
N ASN A 41 12.59 8.81 -6.07
CA ASN A 41 13.95 8.25 -6.14
C ASN A 41 14.31 7.30 -4.99
N ARG A 42 13.46 7.10 -3.96
CA ARG A 42 13.73 6.17 -2.85
C ARG A 42 12.80 4.96 -2.83
N VAL A 43 11.54 5.11 -3.27
CA VAL A 43 10.56 4.01 -3.22
C VAL A 43 10.75 3.01 -4.35
N TYR A 44 11.13 3.47 -5.55
CA TYR A 44 11.17 2.60 -6.74
C TYR A 44 12.56 2.11 -7.14
N THR A 45 13.63 2.70 -6.61
CA THR A 45 15.02 2.41 -7.03
C THR A 45 15.68 1.28 -6.26
N GLN A 46 15.03 0.71 -5.23
CA GLN A 46 15.62 -0.31 -4.35
C GLN A 46 14.79 -1.60 -4.21
N LEU A 47 13.69 -1.76 -4.96
CA LEU A 47 12.90 -2.98 -4.86
C LEU A 47 13.64 -4.15 -5.54
N PRO A 48 13.82 -5.29 -4.85
CA PRO A 48 14.51 -6.46 -5.41
C PRO A 48 13.73 -7.01 -6.61
N THR A 49 14.37 -7.65 -7.59
CA THR A 49 13.62 -8.22 -8.70
C THR A 49 12.85 -9.47 -8.26
N CYS A 50 11.78 -9.86 -8.98
CA CYS A 50 11.10 -11.13 -8.69
C CYS A 50 12.03 -12.33 -8.83
N TYR A 51 12.95 -12.29 -9.80
CA TYR A 51 13.99 -13.31 -9.93
C TYR A 51 14.85 -13.43 -8.66
N ASP A 52 15.30 -12.29 -8.12
CA ASP A 52 16.09 -12.28 -6.89
C ASP A 52 15.29 -12.83 -5.71
N LEU A 53 14.06 -12.36 -5.52
CA LEU A 53 13.19 -12.82 -4.42
C LEU A 53 12.96 -14.34 -4.46
N ILE A 54 12.65 -14.89 -5.64
CA ILE A 54 12.44 -16.33 -5.84
C ILE A 54 13.75 -17.10 -5.59
N LYS A 55 14.86 -16.60 -6.14
CA LYS A 55 16.17 -17.24 -5.99
C LYS A 55 16.58 -17.34 -4.52
N TYR A 56 16.39 -16.26 -3.77
CA TYR A 56 16.81 -16.17 -2.37
C TYR A 56 15.85 -16.87 -1.40
N SER A 57 14.55 -16.88 -1.69
CA SER A 57 13.54 -17.35 -0.74
C SER A 57 13.02 -18.76 -1.04
N ILE A 58 13.16 -19.23 -2.28
CA ILE A 58 12.64 -20.53 -2.74
C ILE A 58 13.79 -21.41 -3.21
N SER A 59 14.31 -21.17 -4.42
CA SER A 59 15.48 -21.88 -4.97
C SER A 59 15.99 -21.22 -6.26
N THR A 60 17.26 -21.48 -6.60
CA THR A 60 17.84 -21.07 -7.89
C THR A 60 17.09 -21.69 -9.08
N GLU A 61 16.65 -22.94 -8.96
CA GLU A 61 15.91 -23.64 -10.01
C GLU A 61 14.54 -22.97 -10.27
N ALA A 62 13.80 -22.63 -9.21
CA ALA A 62 12.53 -21.92 -9.33
C ALA A 62 12.70 -20.55 -9.99
N ALA A 63 13.79 -19.83 -9.68
CA ALA A 63 14.09 -18.53 -10.28
C ALA A 63 14.43 -18.64 -11.77
N LEU A 64 15.19 -19.67 -12.16
CA LEU A 64 15.47 -19.95 -13.57
C LEU A 64 14.19 -20.29 -14.33
N ASN A 65 13.31 -21.12 -13.76
CA ASN A 65 12.02 -21.46 -14.37
C ASN A 65 11.11 -20.23 -14.52
N TYR A 66 11.13 -19.30 -13.56
CA TYR A 66 10.47 -18.00 -13.69
C TYR A 66 11.05 -17.19 -14.87
N GLY A 67 12.37 -17.03 -14.92
CA GLY A 67 13.03 -16.24 -15.97
C GLY A 67 12.89 -16.79 -17.41
N TRP A 68 12.64 -18.10 -17.55
CA TRP A 68 12.56 -18.78 -18.85
C TRP A 68 11.12 -18.99 -19.36
N GLY A 69 10.09 -18.73 -18.55
CA GLY A 69 8.71 -19.07 -18.91
C GLY A 69 7.60 -18.16 -18.37
N SER A 70 7.81 -17.36 -17.33
CA SER A 70 6.71 -16.54 -16.77
C SER A 70 6.74 -15.12 -17.33
N ASN A 71 6.30 -14.97 -18.58
CA ASN A 71 5.79 -13.69 -19.03
C ASN A 71 4.43 -13.50 -18.32
N PRO A 72 4.19 -12.43 -17.53
CA PRO A 72 2.89 -12.15 -16.90
C PRO A 72 1.75 -11.88 -17.92
N SER A 73 2.03 -12.09 -19.20
CA SER A 73 1.12 -12.04 -20.32
C SER A 73 0.65 -13.44 -20.76
N ASP A 74 1.15 -14.52 -20.15
CA ASP A 74 0.77 -15.88 -20.50
C ASP A 74 -0.63 -16.22 -19.93
N PRO A 75 -1.65 -16.48 -20.78
CA PRO A 75 -3.03 -16.75 -20.37
C PRO A 75 -3.22 -18.07 -19.60
N SER A 76 -2.15 -18.86 -19.42
CA SER A 76 -2.14 -20.05 -18.55
C SER A 76 -2.26 -19.73 -17.06
N ALA A 77 -2.37 -18.45 -16.67
CA ALA A 77 -2.73 -17.96 -15.33
C ALA A 77 -4.15 -18.36 -14.84
N SER A 78 -4.71 -19.44 -15.38
CA SER A 78 -6.05 -19.97 -15.07
C SER A 78 -6.08 -20.97 -13.92
N GLU A 79 -4.98 -21.15 -13.17
CA GLU A 79 -4.94 -22.09 -12.04
C GLU A 79 -5.64 -21.52 -10.80
N PHE A 80 -5.61 -20.21 -10.61
CA PHE A 80 -6.24 -19.55 -9.47
C PHE A 80 -7.56 -18.88 -9.85
N VAL A 81 -8.61 -19.20 -9.11
CA VAL A 81 -9.98 -18.71 -9.38
C VAL A 81 -10.38 -17.56 -8.45
N ASP A 82 -9.79 -17.51 -7.26
CA ASP A 82 -10.05 -16.48 -6.24
C ASP A 82 -8.85 -16.31 -5.27
N VAL A 83 -8.98 -15.35 -4.36
CA VAL A 83 -7.93 -15.01 -3.37
C VAL A 83 -7.65 -16.18 -2.43
N GLU A 84 -8.67 -16.91 -1.98
CA GLU A 84 -8.52 -18.01 -1.04
C GLU A 84 -7.70 -19.15 -1.68
N ASN A 85 -7.91 -19.42 -2.97
CA ASN A 85 -7.15 -20.40 -3.74
C ASN A 85 -5.68 -19.98 -3.89
N VAL A 86 -5.39 -18.69 -4.14
CA VAL A 86 -4.01 -18.19 -4.19
C VAL A 86 -3.34 -18.37 -2.82
N LEU A 87 -4.01 -17.98 -1.75
CA LEU A 87 -3.44 -18.04 -0.39
C LEU A 87 -3.27 -19.48 0.11
N ALA A 88 -4.12 -20.41 -0.32
CA ALA A 88 -4.03 -21.83 0.00
C ALA A 88 -3.03 -22.61 -0.87
N SER A 89 -2.45 -21.99 -1.91
CA SER A 89 -1.61 -22.66 -2.91
C SER A 89 -0.26 -23.19 -2.39
N GLY A 90 0.17 -22.76 -1.20
CA GLY A 90 1.52 -23.01 -0.69
C GLY A 90 2.60 -22.11 -1.29
N ASN A 91 2.23 -21.15 -2.15
CA ASN A 91 3.16 -20.21 -2.81
C ASN A 91 3.26 -18.85 -2.10
N VAL A 92 2.82 -18.75 -0.84
CA VAL A 92 2.92 -17.55 -0.01
C VAL A 92 4.12 -17.67 0.91
N TYR A 93 5.06 -16.73 0.81
CA TYR A 93 6.31 -16.72 1.56
C TYR A 93 6.44 -15.47 2.40
N TYR A 94 6.72 -15.65 3.68
CA TYR A 94 7.00 -14.55 4.61
C TYR A 94 8.51 -14.35 4.68
N ILE A 95 8.96 -13.15 4.38
CA ILE A 95 10.37 -12.80 4.29
C ILE A 95 10.68 -11.50 5.01
N GLY A 96 11.91 -11.38 5.50
CA GLY A 96 12.38 -10.18 6.19
C GLY A 96 12.18 -8.92 5.35
N ARG A 97 11.59 -7.88 5.95
CA ARG A 97 11.36 -6.58 5.29
C ARG A 97 12.65 -5.95 4.75
N ASN A 98 13.80 -6.25 5.36
CA ASN A 98 15.12 -5.84 4.90
C ASN A 98 15.53 -6.46 3.56
N VAL A 99 14.92 -7.58 3.17
CA VAL A 99 15.12 -8.24 1.87
C VAL A 99 14.05 -7.75 0.88
N LEU A 100 12.79 -7.70 1.31
CA LEU A 100 11.66 -7.35 0.45
C LEU A 100 11.62 -5.86 0.06
N HIS A 101 12.09 -4.98 0.95
CA HIS A 101 12.00 -3.52 0.82
C HIS A 101 10.57 -2.97 0.57
N ALA A 102 9.55 -3.79 0.83
CA ALA A 102 8.12 -3.48 0.67
C ALA A 102 7.29 -4.22 1.75
N ASN A 103 5.99 -3.96 1.78
CA ASN A 103 5.05 -4.72 2.61
C ASN A 103 4.72 -6.08 2.00
N GLY A 104 4.59 -6.12 0.68
CA GLY A 104 4.27 -7.30 -0.11
C GLY A 104 4.81 -7.16 -1.52
N ARG A 105 4.86 -8.29 -2.24
CA ARG A 105 5.09 -8.32 -3.68
C ARG A 105 4.57 -9.60 -4.33
N ALA A 106 3.78 -9.44 -5.37
CA ALA A 106 3.38 -10.52 -6.26
C ALA A 106 4.43 -10.78 -7.36
N CYS A 107 4.81 -12.05 -7.49
CA CYS A 107 5.74 -12.57 -8.49
C CYS A 107 5.19 -13.90 -9.00
N TYR A 108 4.22 -13.84 -9.93
CA TYR A 108 3.44 -15.00 -10.36
C TYR A 108 4.27 -16.29 -10.54
N PRO A 109 3.90 -17.42 -9.92
CA PRO A 109 2.71 -17.65 -9.07
C PRO A 109 2.94 -17.35 -7.57
N TYR A 110 4.08 -16.78 -7.19
CA TYR A 110 4.50 -16.59 -5.80
C TYR A 110 4.05 -15.24 -5.22
N VAL A 111 3.74 -15.24 -3.93
CA VAL A 111 3.42 -14.05 -3.15
C VAL A 111 4.45 -13.91 -2.02
N PHE A 112 5.09 -12.76 -1.92
CA PHE A 112 6.05 -12.46 -0.85
C PHE A 112 5.45 -11.41 0.09
N ILE A 113 5.49 -11.66 1.40
CA ILE A 113 4.90 -10.81 2.44
C ILE A 113 5.96 -10.49 3.49
N ALA A 114 5.98 -9.25 4.01
CA ALA A 114 6.88 -8.90 5.11
C ALA A 114 6.47 -9.65 6.40
N ASP A 115 7.45 -10.26 7.07
CA ASP A 115 7.26 -11.11 8.26
C ASP A 115 7.05 -10.34 9.57
N ASP A 116 7.27 -9.02 9.58
CA ASP A 116 7.23 -8.14 10.75
C ASP A 116 5.92 -7.33 10.90
N MET A 117 4.89 -7.66 10.12
CA MET A 117 3.60 -6.95 10.12
C MET A 117 2.62 -7.48 11.18
N PRO A 118 1.78 -6.61 11.78
CA PRO A 118 0.64 -7.06 12.58
C PRO A 118 -0.33 -7.92 11.77
N THR A 119 -1.00 -8.86 12.43
CA THR A 119 -1.84 -9.88 11.77
C THR A 119 -2.85 -9.33 10.76
N MET A 120 -3.56 -8.24 11.08
CA MET A 120 -4.57 -7.69 10.16
C MET A 120 -3.92 -7.00 8.97
N ALA A 121 -2.80 -6.29 9.18
CA ALA A 121 -2.00 -5.72 8.09
C ALA A 121 -1.49 -6.83 7.16
N THR A 122 -0.99 -7.94 7.71
CA THR A 122 -0.56 -9.11 6.94
C THR A 122 -1.66 -9.65 6.05
N ARG A 123 -2.86 -9.88 6.60
CA ARG A 123 -4.02 -10.37 5.82
C ARG A 123 -4.43 -9.43 4.69
N TYR A 124 -4.39 -8.12 4.94
CA TYR A 124 -4.66 -7.13 3.89
C TYR A 124 -3.63 -7.22 2.75
N VAL A 125 -2.34 -7.31 3.09
CA VAL A 125 -1.28 -7.38 2.09
C VAL A 125 -1.35 -8.70 1.32
N GLU A 126 -1.62 -9.81 1.99
CA GLU A 126 -1.89 -11.11 1.35
C GLU A 126 -3.00 -11.01 0.32
N ALA A 127 -4.16 -10.46 0.70
CA ALA A 127 -5.28 -10.27 -0.22
C ALA A 127 -4.91 -9.34 -1.40
N HIS A 128 -4.19 -8.26 -1.13
CA HIS A 128 -3.73 -7.31 -2.14
C HIS A 128 -2.81 -7.98 -3.17
N GLU A 129 -1.75 -8.67 -2.72
CA GLU A 129 -0.82 -9.34 -3.62
C GLU A 129 -1.49 -10.52 -4.35
N ALA A 130 -2.43 -11.22 -3.70
CA ALA A 130 -3.22 -12.26 -4.36
C ALA A 130 -4.05 -11.70 -5.52
N PHE A 131 -4.58 -10.47 -5.43
CA PHE A 131 -5.26 -9.85 -6.58
C PHE A 131 -4.31 -9.58 -7.74
N HIS A 132 -3.05 -9.26 -7.48
CA HIS A 132 -2.04 -9.16 -8.53
C HIS A 132 -1.77 -10.51 -9.21
N ILE A 133 -1.76 -11.61 -8.45
CA ILE A 133 -1.69 -12.98 -9.01
C ILE A 133 -2.90 -13.27 -9.91
N LEU A 134 -4.09 -12.83 -9.52
CA LEU A 134 -5.34 -12.95 -10.31
C LEU A 134 -5.42 -11.95 -11.50
N GLY A 135 -4.33 -11.26 -11.82
CA GLY A 135 -4.24 -10.39 -13.00
C GLY A 135 -4.74 -8.96 -12.79
N VAL A 136 -5.06 -8.54 -11.56
CA VAL A 136 -5.35 -7.12 -11.28
C VAL A 136 -4.05 -6.32 -11.41
N ARG A 137 -3.91 -5.53 -12.48
CA ARG A 137 -2.66 -4.78 -12.74
C ARG A 137 -2.59 -3.43 -12.04
N SER A 138 -3.72 -2.88 -11.63
CA SER A 138 -3.79 -1.57 -10.98
C SER A 138 -3.62 -1.73 -9.47
N GLU A 139 -2.58 -1.11 -8.92
CA GLU A 139 -2.37 -0.96 -7.47
C GLU A 139 -3.63 -0.44 -6.76
N THR A 140 -4.22 0.63 -7.28
CA THR A 140 -5.44 1.22 -6.74
C THR A 140 -6.59 0.20 -6.72
N GLN A 141 -6.77 -0.55 -7.81
CA GLN A 141 -7.82 -1.57 -7.86
C GLN A 141 -7.56 -2.73 -6.89
N ALA A 142 -6.32 -3.21 -6.79
CA ALA A 142 -5.94 -4.25 -5.85
C ALA A 142 -6.16 -3.80 -4.40
N ASN A 143 -5.80 -2.55 -4.09
CA ASN A 143 -6.05 -1.92 -2.79
C ASN A 143 -7.52 -1.86 -2.42
N TYR A 144 -8.39 -1.39 -3.32
CA TYR A 144 -9.83 -1.36 -3.06
C TYR A 144 -10.40 -2.76 -2.85
N LYS A 145 -10.01 -3.73 -3.69
CA LYS A 145 -10.51 -5.10 -3.55
C LYS A 145 -10.03 -5.75 -2.25
N ALA A 146 -8.77 -5.58 -1.88
CA ALA A 146 -8.23 -6.08 -0.61
C ALA A 146 -8.88 -5.39 0.59
N ALA A 147 -9.15 -4.09 0.52
CA ALA A 147 -9.80 -3.33 1.59
C ALA A 147 -11.25 -3.77 1.84
N LEU A 148 -11.94 -4.29 0.81
CA LEU A 148 -13.28 -4.87 0.99
C LEU A 148 -13.26 -6.17 1.80
N ILE A 149 -12.14 -6.90 1.78
CA ILE A 149 -11.94 -8.14 2.56
C ILE A 149 -11.37 -7.79 3.95
N GLU A 150 -10.34 -6.95 4.00
CA GLU A 150 -9.55 -6.63 5.21
C GLU A 150 -9.47 -5.11 5.48
N PRO A 151 -10.59 -4.44 5.79
CA PRO A 151 -10.62 -2.97 5.94
C PRO A 151 -9.77 -2.47 7.12
N LEU A 152 -9.73 -3.21 8.22
CA LEU A 152 -8.87 -2.86 9.37
C LEU A 152 -7.38 -3.06 9.05
N GLY A 153 -7.06 -4.07 8.25
CA GLY A 153 -5.71 -4.31 7.78
C GLY A 153 -5.19 -3.19 6.89
N MET A 154 -6.02 -2.69 5.98
CA MET A 154 -5.72 -1.51 5.16
C MET A 154 -5.33 -0.31 6.02
N VAL A 155 -6.12 -0.01 7.05
CA VAL A 155 -5.84 1.09 7.97
C VAL A 155 -4.50 0.87 8.68
N GLN A 156 -4.24 -0.33 9.19
CA GLN A 156 -2.96 -0.64 9.83
C GLN A 156 -1.77 -0.48 8.90
N VAL A 157 -1.88 -0.94 7.64
CA VAL A 157 -0.81 -0.77 6.64
C VAL A 157 -0.53 0.71 6.39
N VAL A 158 -1.57 1.53 6.24
CA VAL A 158 -1.41 2.99 6.12
C VAL A 158 -0.69 3.53 7.35
N PHE A 159 -1.12 3.16 8.56
CA PHE A 159 -0.45 3.62 9.78
C PHE A 159 1.02 3.20 9.86
N ILE A 160 1.36 1.96 9.51
CA ILE A 160 2.74 1.47 9.58
C ILE A 160 3.61 2.13 8.52
N SER A 161 3.12 2.26 7.28
CA SER A 161 3.83 2.93 6.19
C SER A 161 4.11 4.41 6.50
N VAL A 162 3.22 5.06 7.25
CA VAL A 162 3.37 6.46 7.64
C VAL A 162 4.25 6.63 8.89
N PHE A 163 3.91 5.90 9.96
CA PHE A 163 4.39 6.16 11.32
C PHE A 163 5.45 5.16 11.82
N GLY A 164 5.62 4.00 11.18
CA GLY A 164 6.39 2.86 11.71
C GLY A 164 7.89 3.09 11.93
N ASN A 165 8.47 4.19 11.43
CA ASN A 165 9.89 4.54 11.63
C ASN A 165 10.08 6.06 11.73
N LEU A 166 9.24 6.72 12.52
CA LEU A 166 9.21 8.18 12.63
C LEU A 166 10.48 8.75 13.25
N LYS A 167 11.32 9.38 12.42
CA LYS A 167 12.28 10.39 12.86
C LYS A 167 11.60 11.75 12.77
N LEU A 168 11.61 12.52 13.86
CA LEU A 168 10.96 13.84 13.93
C LEU A 168 11.40 14.79 12.81
N VAL A 169 12.66 14.69 12.38
CA VAL A 169 13.22 15.49 11.28
C VAL A 169 12.59 15.18 9.92
N ASP A 170 12.07 13.97 9.72
CA ASP A 170 11.43 13.54 8.48
C ASP A 170 9.91 13.76 8.50
N LEU A 171 9.35 14.19 9.64
CA LEU A 171 7.91 14.30 9.86
C LEU A 171 7.19 15.15 8.79
N PRO A 172 7.68 16.34 8.36
CA PRO A 172 7.01 17.13 7.33
C PRO A 172 6.90 16.38 6.00
N CYS A 173 7.98 15.73 5.57
CA CYS A 173 7.97 14.95 4.33
C CYS A 173 7.17 13.66 4.45
N ARG A 174 7.18 13.01 5.62
CA ARG A 174 6.33 11.84 5.87
C ARG A 174 4.87 12.22 5.80
N LEU A 175 4.43 13.34 6.38
CA LEU A 175 3.04 13.80 6.28
C LEU A 175 2.62 14.08 4.84
N GLY A 176 3.48 14.73 4.04
CA GLY A 176 3.23 14.94 2.61
C GLY A 176 3.13 13.63 1.81
N VAL A 177 4.01 12.66 2.09
CA VAL A 177 3.94 11.31 1.50
C VAL A 177 2.69 10.56 1.93
N SER A 178 2.34 10.64 3.21
CA SER A 178 1.13 10.01 3.77
C SER A 178 -0.12 10.53 3.09
N TRP A 179 -0.14 11.82 2.78
CA TRP A 179 -1.21 12.45 2.04
C TRP A 179 -1.29 11.95 0.59
N LEU A 180 -0.15 11.74 -0.10
CA LEU A 180 -0.13 11.12 -1.42
C LEU A 180 -0.62 9.68 -1.39
N LEU A 181 -0.16 8.88 -0.42
CA LEU A 181 -0.65 7.53 -0.22
C LEU A 181 -2.16 7.59 0.04
N PHE A 182 -2.61 8.37 1.01
CA PHE A 182 -4.03 8.54 1.29
C PHE A 182 -4.85 8.91 0.03
N LYS A 183 -4.38 9.84 -0.80
CA LYS A 183 -5.06 10.16 -2.06
C LYS A 183 -5.08 8.99 -3.05
N ALA A 184 -3.96 8.29 -3.21
CA ALA A 184 -3.85 7.13 -4.09
C ALA A 184 -4.75 5.96 -3.64
N TYR A 185 -4.85 5.73 -2.33
CA TYR A 185 -5.65 4.66 -1.73
C TYR A 185 -7.14 5.01 -1.59
N PHE A 186 -7.50 6.29 -1.38
CA PHE A 186 -8.86 6.66 -0.95
C PHE A 186 -9.55 7.77 -1.78
N LEU A 187 -8.82 8.60 -2.52
CA LEU A 187 -9.40 9.78 -3.20
C LEU A 187 -9.32 9.78 -4.73
N TRP A 188 -8.94 8.65 -5.37
CA TRP A 188 -8.88 8.54 -6.84
C TRP A 188 -8.08 9.69 -7.48
N GLY A 189 -6.78 9.80 -7.15
CA GLY A 189 -5.91 10.76 -7.83
C GLY A 189 -4.46 10.74 -7.37
N LEU A 190 -3.56 10.51 -8.33
CA LEU A 190 -2.21 11.11 -8.34
C LEU A 190 -2.25 12.29 -9.31
#